data_AF-A1IU60-F1
#
_entry.id   AF-A1IU60-F1
#
_cell.length_a   1.000
_cell.length_b   1.000
_cell.length_c   1.000
_cell.angle_alpha   90.00
_cell.angle_beta   90.00
_cell.angle_gamma   90.00
#
_symmetry.space_group_name_H-M   'P 1'
#
loop_
_entity.id
_entity.type
_entity.pdbx_description
1 polymer ?
#
loop_
_entity_poly.entity_id
_entity_poly.type
_entity_poly.pdbx_seq_one_letter_code
_entity_poly.pdbx_strand_id
1 'polypeptide(L)'
;ISKAYSQLEQEFERDPNTKELANLLDMDSQDVADTLKIAGRHVSVDAPFAQGDDNRLLDVLQNDGHLPDHGLNRDSLTLEVERSLSVLAPREADV
;
A
#
# COMPACT_ATOMS: atom_id res chain seq x y z
N ILE A 1 11.00 12.83 18.10
CA ILE A 1 10.39 13.59 16.98
C ILE A 1 9.27 14.52 17.44
N SER A 2 8.19 14.07 18.10
CA SER A 2 7.06 14.94 18.52
C SER A 2 7.46 16.20 19.30
N LYS A 3 8.43 16.12 20.22
CA LYS A 3 8.92 17.31 20.96
C LYS A 3 9.59 18.35 20.04
N ALA A 4 10.40 17.89 19.08
CA ALA A 4 11.04 18.75 18.09
C ALA A 4 10.02 19.33 17.11
N TYR A 5 8.98 18.56 16.77
CA TYR A 5 7.85 19.03 15.97
C TYR A 5 7.15 20.22 16.65
N SER A 6 6.73 20.06 17.92
CA SER A 6 6.05 21.13 18.65
C SER A 6 6.95 22.35 18.90
N GLN A 7 8.26 22.16 19.06
CA GLN A 7 9.20 23.28 19.19
C GLN A 7 9.28 24.12 17.91
N LEU A 8 9.48 23.47 16.75
CA LEU A 8 9.54 24.16 15.47
C LEU A 8 8.18 24.78 15.08
N GLU A 9 7.08 24.10 15.40
CA GLU A 9 5.72 24.62 15.17
C GLU A 9 5.47 25.91 15.97
N GLN A 10 5.90 25.95 17.24
CA GLN A 10 5.81 27.15 18.07
C GLN A 10 6.72 28.28 17.59
N GLU A 11 7.93 27.96 17.10
CA GLU A 11 8.91 28.97 16.66
C GLU A 11 8.56 29.58 15.30
N PHE A 12 8.11 28.76 14.35
CA PHE A 12 7.83 29.19 12.97
C PHE A 12 6.35 29.45 12.70
N GLU A 13 5.48 29.20 13.68
CA GLU A 13 4.01 29.34 13.58
C GLU A 13 3.41 28.58 12.39
N ARG A 14 4.06 27.47 12.00
CA ARG A 14 3.65 26.61 10.89
C ARG A 14 4.11 25.17 11.11
N ASP A 15 3.52 24.25 10.37
CA ASP A 15 4.00 22.87 10.34
C ASP A 15 5.48 22.80 9.89
N PRO A 16 6.34 22.10 10.66
CA PRO A 16 7.74 21.94 10.32
C PRO A 16 7.93 20.96 9.17
N ASN A 17 8.92 21.25 8.32
CA ASN A 17 9.29 20.37 7.22
C ASN A 17 10.14 19.20 7.72
N THR A 18 10.09 18.06 7.03
CA THR A 18 10.89 16.86 7.36
C THR A 18 12.39 17.15 7.39
N LYS A 19 12.88 18.03 6.51
CA LYS A 19 14.28 18.48 6.50
C LYS A 19 14.66 19.31 7.73
N GLU A 20 13.74 20.13 8.22
CA GLU A 20 13.97 20.97 9.41
C GLU A 20 14.04 20.10 10.67
N LEU A 21 13.15 19.11 10.76
CA LEU A 21 13.16 18.09 11.80
C LEU A 21 14.42 17.22 11.75
N ALA A 22 14.84 16.79 10.56
CA ALA A 22 16.06 16.02 10.34
C ALA A 22 17.31 16.77 10.82
N ASN A 23 17.43 18.05 10.44
CA ASN A 23 18.54 18.91 10.86
C ASN A 23 18.56 19.13 12.38
N LEU A 24 17.40 19.35 13.00
CA LEU A 24 17.31 19.59 14.44
C LEU A 24 17.59 18.32 15.27
N LEU A 25 17.25 17.15 14.74
CA LEU A 25 17.39 15.86 15.41
C LEU A 25 18.70 15.13 15.06
N ASP A 26 19.50 15.67 14.14
CA ASP A 26 20.69 15.02 13.57
C ASP A 26 20.38 13.60 13.04
N MET A 27 19.29 13.51 12.27
CA MET A 27 18.76 12.28 11.68
C MET A 27 18.64 12.42 10.17
N ASP A 28 18.61 11.30 9.45
CA ASP A 28 18.30 11.33 8.02
C ASP A 28 16.84 11.75 7.78
N SER A 29 16.60 12.54 6.72
CA SER A 29 15.27 12.99 6.35
C SER A 29 14.30 11.84 6.03
N GLN A 30 14.82 10.72 5.52
CA GLN A 30 14.06 9.51 5.24
C GLN A 30 13.60 8.85 6.54
N ASP A 31 14.50 8.72 7.53
CA ASP A 31 14.20 8.13 8.83
C ASP A 31 13.13 8.95 9.58
N VAL A 32 13.21 10.28 9.50
CA VAL A 32 12.19 11.18 10.06
C VAL A 32 10.85 10.98 9.35
N ALA A 33 10.83 10.88 8.02
CA ALA A 33 9.61 10.68 7.25
C ALA A 33 8.95 9.32 7.56
N ASP A 34 9.73 8.26 7.68
CA ASP A 34 9.22 6.93 8.00
C ASP A 34 8.72 6.85 9.44
N THR A 35 9.40 7.50 10.38
CA THR A 35 8.93 7.60 11.76
C THR A 35 7.61 8.39 11.85
N LEU A 36 7.46 9.47 11.09
CA LEU A 36 6.21 10.24 11.03
C LEU A 36 5.05 9.43 10.43
N LYS A 37 5.31 8.63 9.39
CA LYS A 37 4.30 7.71 8.82
C LYS A 37 3.85 6.67 9.84
N ILE A 38 4.79 6.07 10.57
CA ILE A 38 4.49 5.04 11.58
C ILE A 38 3.76 5.66 12.79
N ALA A 39 4.08 6.90 13.14
CA ALA A 39 3.39 7.64 14.21
C ALA A 39 1.96 8.07 13.85
N GLY A 40 1.52 7.86 12.61
CA GLY A 40 0.14 8.07 12.19
C GLY A 40 -0.82 7.28 13.08
N ARG A 41 -1.85 7.95 13.62
CA ARG A 41 -2.87 7.30 14.44
C ARG A 41 -3.56 6.20 13.63
N HIS A 42 -3.76 5.03 14.24
CA HIS A 42 -4.65 4.01 13.68
C HIS A 42 -6.04 4.61 13.47
N VAL A 43 -6.54 4.57 12.23
CA VAL A 43 -7.89 4.98 11.90
C VAL A 43 -8.83 3.83 12.21
N SER A 44 -9.93 4.10 12.91
CA SER A 44 -10.95 3.08 13.17
C SER A 44 -11.60 2.67 11.86
N VAL A 45 -11.60 1.37 11.58
CA VAL A 45 -12.20 0.80 10.36
C VAL A 45 -13.74 0.86 10.37
N ASP A 46 -14.33 0.98 11.57
CA ASP A 46 -15.78 0.96 11.79
C ASP A 46 -16.36 2.37 12.03
N ALA A 47 -15.51 3.39 12.10
CA ALA A 47 -15.96 4.76 12.28
C ALA A 47 -16.55 5.30 10.97
N PRO A 48 -17.68 6.04 11.03
CA PRO A 48 -18.21 6.73 9.87
C PRO A 48 -17.26 7.88 9.47
N PHE A 49 -17.19 8.17 8.16
CA PHE A 49 -16.35 9.25 7.64
C PHE A 49 -16.82 10.64 8.07
N ALA A 50 -18.13 10.83 8.16
CA ALA A 50 -18.77 12.07 8.59
C ALA A 50 -20.01 11.78 9.44
N GLN A 51 -20.44 12.79 10.21
CA GLN A 51 -21.62 12.66 11.06
C GLN A 51 -22.88 12.62 10.17
N GLY A 52 -23.57 11.48 10.15
CA GLY A 52 -24.74 11.25 9.30
C GLY A 52 -24.46 10.41 8.05
N ASP A 53 -23.21 10.01 7.80
CA ASP A 53 -22.89 8.98 6.81
C ASP A 53 -22.99 7.58 7.44
N ASP A 54 -23.58 6.66 6.70
CA ASP A 54 -23.61 5.23 7.06
C ASP A 54 -22.35 4.48 6.62
N ASN A 55 -21.58 5.05 5.68
CA ASN A 55 -20.42 4.40 5.09
C ASN A 55 -19.20 4.41 6.04
N ARG A 56 -18.57 3.25 6.16
CA ARG A 56 -17.38 3.01 6.98
C ARG A 56 -16.20 2.65 6.09
N LEU A 57 -15.00 2.66 6.66
CA LEU A 57 -13.80 2.27 5.94
C LEU A 57 -13.89 0.83 5.41
N LEU A 58 -14.51 -0.09 6.18
CA LEU A 58 -14.74 -1.48 5.76
C LEU A 58 -15.60 -1.62 4.49
N ASP A 59 -16.48 -0.66 4.21
CA ASP A 59 -17.36 -0.74 3.04
C ASP A 59 -16.64 -0.37 1.73
N VAL A 60 -15.50 0.33 1.84
CA VAL A 60 -14.73 0.85 0.70
C VAL A 60 -13.42 0.07 0.50
N LEU A 61 -12.85 -0.48 1.56
CA LEU A 61 -11.62 -1.25 1.48
C LEU A 61 -11.81 -2.49 0.60
N GLN A 62 -11.17 -2.48 -0.55
CA GLN A 62 -11.14 -3.64 -1.44
C GLN A 62 -10.30 -4.75 -0.82
N ASN A 63 -10.72 -5.99 -1.05
CA ASN A 63 -9.95 -7.15 -0.70
C ASN A 63 -8.91 -7.41 -1.80
N ASP A 64 -7.63 -7.32 -1.47
CA ASP A 64 -6.50 -7.62 -2.37
C ASP A 64 -6.31 -9.14 -2.58
N GLY A 65 -7.25 -9.97 -2.12
CA GLY A 65 -7.25 -11.41 -2.34
C GLY A 65 -7.39 -11.81 -3.81
N HIS A 66 -7.14 -13.09 -4.08
CA HIS A 66 -7.22 -13.61 -5.44
C HIS A 66 -8.62 -13.44 -6.04
N LEU A 67 -8.67 -12.81 -7.21
CA LEU A 67 -9.89 -12.76 -8.02
C LEU A 67 -10.30 -14.18 -8.46
N PRO A 68 -11.61 -14.46 -8.58
CA PRO A 68 -12.12 -15.80 -8.92
C PRO A 68 -11.68 -16.30 -10.30
N ASP A 69 -11.39 -15.36 -11.20
CA ASP A 69 -10.99 -15.60 -12.59
C ASP A 69 -9.51 -16.00 -12.72
N HIS A 70 -8.65 -15.70 -11.74
CA HIS A 70 -7.23 -16.06 -11.81
C HIS A 70 -7.01 -17.56 -12.00
N GLY A 71 -7.78 -18.39 -11.31
CA GLY A 71 -7.72 -19.85 -11.49
C GLY A 71 -8.17 -20.26 -12.89
N LEU A 72 -9.30 -19.73 -13.35
CA LEU A 72 -9.86 -20.04 -14.67
C LEU A 72 -8.94 -19.60 -15.82
N ASN A 73 -8.33 -18.42 -15.71
CA ASN A 73 -7.38 -17.91 -16.70
C ASN A 73 -6.13 -18.79 -16.77
N ARG A 74 -5.63 -19.26 -15.61
CA ARG A 74 -4.49 -20.19 -15.57
C ARG A 74 -4.85 -21.54 -16.20
N ASP A 75 -6.02 -22.08 -15.87
CA ASP A 75 -6.45 -23.38 -16.38
C ASP A 75 -6.71 -23.31 -17.89
N SER A 76 -7.35 -22.23 -18.35
CA SER A 76 -7.56 -21.96 -19.79
C SER A 76 -6.23 -21.83 -20.54
N LEU A 77 -5.26 -21.10 -19.98
CA LEU A 77 -3.93 -20.96 -20.59
C LEU A 77 -3.22 -22.31 -20.67
N THR A 78 -3.29 -23.10 -19.60
CA THR A 78 -2.67 -24.44 -19.55
C THR A 78 -3.25 -25.34 -20.64
N LEU A 79 -4.58 -25.38 -20.77
CA LEU A 79 -5.27 -26.15 -21.81
C LEU A 79 -4.89 -25.71 -23.24
N GLU A 80 -4.74 -24.41 -23.46
CA GLU A 80 -4.38 -23.87 -24.78
C GLU A 80 -2.91 -24.16 -25.12
N VAL A 81 -2.02 -24.12 -24.14
CA VAL A 81 -0.62 -24.54 -24.30
C VAL A 81 -0.55 -26.02 -24.64
N GLU A 82 -1.23 -26.89 -23.90
CA GLU A 82 -1.29 -28.33 -24.20
C GLU A 82 -1.83 -28.62 -25.60
N ARG A 83 -2.91 -27.93 -26.01
CA ARG A 83 -3.46 -28.06 -27.35
C ARG A 83 -2.48 -27.61 -28.42
N SER A 84 -1.79 -26.49 -28.20
CA SER A 84 -0.80 -25.97 -29.15
C SER A 84 0.39 -26.92 -29.30
N LEU A 85 0.88 -27.48 -28.19
CA LEU A 85 1.95 -28.48 -28.19
C LEU A 85 1.52 -29.79 -28.88
N SER A 86 0.23 -30.15 -28.81
CA SER A 86 -0.29 -31.37 -29.44
C SER A 86 -0.26 -31.35 -30.98
N VAL A 87 -0.14 -30.17 -31.60
CA VAL A 87 -0.07 -29.99 -33.05
C VAL A 87 1.37 -30.04 -33.56
N LEU A 88 2.36 -29.87 -32.68
CA LEU A 88 3.78 -29.88 -33.03
C LEU A 88 4.31 -31.32 -33.20
N ALA A 89 5.42 -31.47 -33.92
CA ALA A 89 6.09 -32.76 -34.00
C ALA A 89 6.60 -33.19 -32.61
N PRO A 90 6.71 -34.50 -32.31
CA PRO A 90 7.11 -34.99 -30.98
C PRO A 90 8.45 -34.42 -30.47
N ARG A 91 9.36 -34.05 -31.39
CA ARG A 91 10.65 -33.42 -31.04
C ARG A 91 10.56 -31.93 -30.74
N GLU A 92 9.52 -31.25 -31.22
CA GLU A 92 9.30 -29.81 -31.05
C GLU A 92 8.41 -29.51 -29.83
N ALA A 93 7.57 -30.48 -29.43
CA ALA A 93 6.72 -30.37 -28.25
C ALA A 93 7.42 -30.73 -26.92
N ASP A 94 8.52 -31.49 -26.98
CA ASP A 94 9.26 -32.04 -25.81
C ASP A 94 10.46 -31.16 -25.39
N VAL A 95 10.73 -30.07 -26.13
CA VAL A 95 11.84 -29.11 -25.93
C VAL A 95 11.33 -27.86 -25.22
#